data_AF-X1S969-F1
#
_entry.id   AF-X1S969-F1
#
_cell.length_a   1.000
_cell.length_b   1.000
_cell.length_c   1.000
_cell.angle_alpha   90.00
_cell.angle_beta   90.00
_cell.angle_gamma   90.00
#
_symmetry.space_group_name_H-M   'P 1'
#
loop_
_entity.id
_entity.type
_entity.pdbx_description
1 polymer ?
#
loop_
_entity_poly.entity_id
_entity_poly.type
_entity_poly.pdbx_seq_one_letter_code
_entity_poly.pdbx_strand_id
1 'polypeptide(L)'
;MTGRERVIRALKFDYPDRVPRDLWWLPAVEMTQKEELENLLKRIPRDIETPKFKAGTSERQKGYPAKMVPGSHPPLALPKKGKYADEWGSIWHVGEDGLMGEVKEPVLDDLSKIDKFSPPGEYLETTDLSEVNRSCRESDKFMLSGICARP
;
A
#
# COMPACT_ATOMS: atom_id res chain seq x y z
N MET A 1 23.86 4.52 11.08
CA MET A 1 23.34 3.64 10.02
C MET A 1 21.99 4.17 9.57
N THR A 2 21.80 4.37 8.27
CA THR A 2 20.50 4.78 7.69
C THR A 2 19.47 3.65 7.80
N GLY A 3 18.19 3.96 7.60
CA GLY A 3 17.14 2.93 7.59
C GLY A 3 17.37 1.90 6.48
N ARG A 4 17.79 2.38 5.30
CA ARG A 4 18.19 1.56 4.15
C ARG A 4 19.31 0.59 4.50
N GLU A 5 20.41 1.11 5.05
CA GLU A 5 21.57 0.29 5.44
C GLU A 5 21.18 -0.77 6.47
N ARG A 6 20.34 -0.38 7.44
CA ARG A 6 19.88 -1.27 8.50
C ARG A 6 19.04 -2.44 7.97
N VAL A 7 18.10 -2.16 7.07
CA VAL A 7 17.29 -3.20 6.42
C VAL A 7 18.17 -4.10 5.55
N ILE A 8 19.07 -3.55 4.74
CA ILE A 8 19.97 -4.34 3.88
C ILE A 8 20.86 -5.27 4.72
N ARG A 9 21.43 -4.77 5.82
CA ARG A 9 22.23 -5.57 6.75
C ARG A 9 21.42 -6.67 7.43
N ALA A 10 20.21 -6.35 7.88
CA ALA A 10 19.31 -7.34 8.46
C ALA A 10 19.00 -8.49 7.47
N LEU A 11 18.66 -8.15 6.22
CA LEU A 11 18.38 -9.14 5.17
C LEU A 11 19.60 -10.00 4.80
N LYS A 12 20.81 -9.46 4.97
CA LYS A 12 22.08 -10.16 4.74
C LYS A 12 22.62 -10.87 5.98
N PHE A 13 21.90 -10.84 7.11
CA PHE A 13 22.37 -11.33 8.40
C PHE A 13 23.72 -10.71 8.84
N ASP A 14 23.95 -9.44 8.48
CA ASP A 14 25.19 -8.69 8.71
C ASP A 14 25.03 -7.66 9.83
N TYR A 15 24.81 -8.14 11.06
CA TYR A 15 24.86 -7.39 12.32
C TYR A 15 24.43 -5.89 12.23
N PRO A 16 23.17 -5.57 11.93
CA PRO A 16 22.69 -4.18 11.94
C PRO A 16 22.81 -3.59 13.35
N ASP A 17 22.90 -2.26 13.46
CA ASP A 17 23.02 -1.55 14.76
C ASP A 17 21.79 -1.72 15.66
N ARG A 18 20.62 -2.02 15.07
CA ARG A 18 19.42 -2.53 15.72
C ARG A 18 18.51 -3.23 14.71
N VAL A 19 17.49 -3.93 15.19
CA VAL A 19 16.42 -4.47 14.33
C VAL A 19 15.74 -3.32 13.56
N PRO A 20 15.60 -3.41 12.22
CA PRO A 20 14.85 -2.44 11.45
C PRO A 20 13.37 -2.45 11.81
N ARG A 21 12.73 -1.28 11.74
CA ARG A 21 11.35 -1.07 12.20
C ARG A 21 10.48 -0.57 11.07
N ASP A 22 9.26 -1.08 11.05
CA ASP A 22 8.15 -0.51 10.31
C ASP A 22 6.90 -0.55 11.19
N LEU A 23 5.97 0.37 10.97
CA LEU A 23 4.72 0.46 11.71
C LEU A 23 3.60 0.61 10.69
N TRP A 24 2.60 -0.25 10.77
CA TRP A 24 1.43 -0.22 9.91
C TRP A 24 0.22 0.12 10.78
N TRP A 25 -0.61 1.05 10.30
CA TRP A 25 -1.84 1.46 10.97
C TRP A 25 -2.98 1.53 9.96
N LEU A 26 -4.20 1.70 10.46
CA LEU A 26 -5.36 1.96 9.61
C LEU A 26 -5.53 3.48 9.44
N PRO A 27 -6.05 3.95 8.29
CA PRO A 27 -6.36 5.37 8.11
C PRO A 27 -7.29 5.95 9.20
N ALA A 28 -8.13 5.13 9.84
CA ALA A 28 -8.90 5.51 11.03
C ALA A 28 -8.03 6.04 12.20
N VAL A 29 -6.78 5.58 12.35
CA VAL A 29 -5.83 6.09 13.35
C VAL A 29 -5.42 7.52 13.02
N GLU A 30 -5.18 7.85 11.75
CA GLU A 30 -4.89 9.22 11.33
C GLU A 30 -6.10 10.15 11.50
N MET A 31 -7.31 9.61 11.35
CA MET A 31 -8.54 10.36 11.56
C MET A 31 -8.78 10.71 13.03
N THR A 32 -8.39 9.83 13.96
CA THR A 32 -8.82 9.88 15.36
C THR A 32 -7.70 10.19 16.35
N GLN A 33 -6.44 9.85 16.02
CA GLN A 33 -5.27 9.86 16.91
C GLN A 33 -4.02 10.38 16.18
N LYS A 34 -4.20 11.42 15.35
CA LYS A 34 -3.12 11.96 14.51
C LYS A 34 -1.92 12.42 15.30
N GLU A 35 -2.14 13.15 16.40
CA GLU A 35 -1.07 13.73 17.19
C GLU A 35 -0.27 12.65 17.93
N GLU A 36 -0.95 11.65 18.48
CA GLU A 36 -0.33 10.50 19.13
C GLU A 36 0.50 9.68 18.15
N LEU A 37 -0.01 9.46 16.94
CA LEU A 37 0.72 8.79 15.86
C LEU A 37 1.97 9.58 15.47
N GLU A 38 1.85 10.89 15.25
CA GLU A 38 2.99 11.76 14.92
C GLU A 38 4.05 11.75 16.03
N ASN A 39 3.63 11.80 17.30
CA ASN A 39 4.53 11.73 18.45
C ASN A 39 5.22 10.36 18.56
N LEU A 40 4.49 9.27 18.29
CA LEU A 40 5.05 7.93 18.23
C LEU A 40 6.11 7.82 17.13
N LEU A 41 5.84 8.33 15.93
CA LEU A 41 6.75 8.29 14.78
C LEU A 41 7.99 9.17 14.98
N LYS A 42 7.89 10.28 15.72
CA LYS A 42 9.05 11.10 16.14
C LYS A 42 9.95 10.33 17.12
N ARG A 43 9.35 9.64 18.09
CA ARG A 43 10.08 8.88 19.12
C ARG A 43 10.65 7.56 18.61
N ILE A 44 9.95 6.92 17.67
CA ILE A 44 10.29 5.61 17.11
C ILE A 44 10.25 5.73 15.58
N PRO A 45 11.30 6.29 14.96
CA PRO A 45 11.33 6.48 13.51
C PRO A 45 11.38 5.15 12.77
N ARG A 46 10.68 5.11 11.63
CA ARG A 46 10.61 3.95 10.74
C ARG A 46 11.85 3.88 9.82
N ASP A 47 12.25 2.65 9.50
CA ASP A 47 13.36 2.35 8.60
C ASP A 47 12.91 2.03 7.17
N ILE A 48 11.61 1.76 6.98
CA ILE A 48 10.98 1.39 5.72
C ILE A 48 9.96 2.47 5.32
N GLU A 49 9.85 2.73 4.02
CA GLU A 49 8.87 3.65 3.43
C GLU A 49 8.47 3.18 2.02
N THR A 50 7.49 3.83 1.40
CA THR A 50 7.09 3.59 0.01
C THR A 50 7.64 4.65 -0.95
N PRO A 51 8.06 4.29 -2.17
CA PRO A 51 8.46 5.27 -3.18
C PRO A 51 7.23 6.04 -3.68
N LYS A 52 7.44 7.26 -4.19
CA LYS A 52 6.39 7.97 -4.92
C LYS A 52 6.23 7.35 -6.31
N PHE A 53 4.98 7.12 -6.70
CA PHE A 53 4.54 6.70 -8.03
C PHE A 53 3.07 7.11 -8.17
N LYS A 54 2.46 6.92 -9.33
CA LYS A 54 0.99 6.96 -9.45
C LYS A 54 0.50 5.57 -9.81
N ALA A 55 -0.36 5.03 -8.96
CA ALA A 55 -1.02 3.76 -9.22
C ALA A 55 -1.81 3.83 -10.53
N GLY A 56 -1.77 2.74 -11.30
CA GLY A 56 -2.60 2.60 -12.48
C GLY A 56 -4.09 2.50 -12.15
N THR A 57 -4.87 2.39 -13.21
CA THR A 57 -6.33 2.27 -13.14
C THR A 57 -6.80 1.16 -14.06
N SER A 58 -7.92 0.54 -13.72
CA SER A 58 -8.63 -0.41 -14.59
C SER A 58 -10.07 0.03 -14.77
N GLU A 59 -10.64 -0.24 -15.95
CA GLU A 59 -12.07 -0.04 -16.26
C GLU A 59 -13.01 -0.85 -15.34
N ARG A 60 -12.46 -1.89 -14.66
CA ARG A 60 -13.20 -2.69 -13.68
C ARG A 60 -13.40 -1.94 -12.36
N GLN A 61 -12.53 -0.99 -12.04
CA GLN A 61 -12.59 -0.23 -10.80
C GLN A 61 -13.83 0.68 -10.80
N LYS A 62 -14.60 0.61 -9.71
CA LYS A 62 -15.81 1.44 -9.55
C LYS A 62 -15.95 1.93 -8.11
N GLY A 63 -16.57 3.10 -7.96
CA GLY A 63 -16.77 3.74 -6.66
C GLY A 63 -15.50 4.43 -6.17
N TYR A 64 -15.30 4.44 -4.85
CA TYR A 64 -14.13 5.03 -4.19
C TYR A 64 -13.27 3.92 -3.58
N PRO A 65 -12.54 3.14 -4.40
CA PRO A 65 -11.59 2.17 -3.87
C PRO A 65 -10.56 2.89 -2.99
N ALA A 66 -10.03 2.18 -2.00
CA ALA A 66 -8.89 2.67 -1.22
C ALA A 66 -7.72 2.91 -2.20
N LYS A 67 -7.53 4.17 -2.59
CA LYS A 67 -6.49 4.52 -3.57
C LYS A 67 -5.15 4.45 -2.88
N MET A 68 -4.17 3.88 -3.54
CA MET A 68 -2.80 4.00 -3.05
C MET A 68 -2.41 5.49 -2.99
N VAL A 69 -1.80 5.94 -1.90
CA VAL A 69 -1.19 7.27 -1.75
C VAL A 69 0.32 7.09 -1.58
N PRO A 70 1.07 7.04 -2.68
CA PRO A 70 2.50 6.75 -2.65
C PRO A 70 3.28 7.86 -1.93
N GLY A 71 4.26 7.47 -1.11
CA GLY A 71 4.98 8.39 -0.22
C GLY A 71 4.24 8.73 1.07
N SER A 72 3.08 8.12 1.33
CA SER A 72 2.46 8.01 2.66
C SER A 72 2.57 6.57 3.16
N HIS A 73 2.47 6.37 4.47
CA HIS A 73 2.34 5.02 5.04
C HIS A 73 1.33 5.08 6.19
N PRO A 74 0.32 4.18 6.26
CA PRO A 74 0.02 3.22 5.21
C PRO A 74 -0.29 3.97 3.91
N PRO A 75 0.14 3.43 2.76
CA PRO A 75 0.09 4.15 1.49
C PRO A 75 -1.33 4.10 0.92
N LEU A 76 -2.36 4.42 1.72
CA LEU A 76 -3.76 4.19 1.40
C LEU A 76 -4.59 5.44 1.72
N ALA A 77 -5.31 5.91 0.70
CA ALA A 77 -6.36 6.91 0.81
C ALA A 77 -7.47 6.35 1.68
N LEU A 78 -8.06 7.24 2.48
CA LEU A 78 -9.13 6.96 3.44
C LEU A 78 -10.26 6.14 2.80
N PRO A 79 -10.40 4.84 3.12
CA PRO A 79 -11.52 4.05 2.68
C PRO A 79 -12.80 4.68 3.22
N LYS A 80 -13.83 4.75 2.38
CA LYS A 80 -15.14 5.27 2.77
C LYS A 80 -16.11 4.12 2.94
N LYS A 81 -16.95 4.21 3.98
CA LYS A 81 -18.04 3.28 4.21
C LYS A 81 -18.87 3.13 2.94
N GLY A 82 -19.17 1.89 2.58
CA GLY A 82 -19.90 1.56 1.36
C GLY A 82 -19.27 0.40 0.60
N LYS A 83 -19.45 0.39 -0.72
CA LYS A 83 -18.90 -0.64 -1.61
C LYS A 83 -18.04 -0.02 -2.70
N TYR A 84 -17.02 -0.75 -3.12
CA TYR A 84 -16.21 -0.42 -4.30
C TYR A 84 -15.81 -1.69 -5.05
N ALA A 85 -15.52 -1.57 -6.35
CA ALA A 85 -14.89 -2.63 -7.12
C ALA A 85 -13.39 -2.34 -7.27
N ASP A 86 -12.54 -3.33 -7.01
CA ASP A 86 -11.10 -3.23 -7.22
C ASP A 86 -10.72 -3.41 -8.69
N GLU A 87 -9.41 -3.37 -8.98
CA GLU A 87 -8.87 -3.55 -10.34
C GLU A 87 -9.08 -4.95 -10.88
N TRP A 88 -9.29 -5.95 -10.03
CA TRP A 88 -9.58 -7.31 -10.46
C TRP A 88 -11.05 -7.47 -10.85
N GLY A 89 -11.93 -6.66 -10.27
CA GLY A 89 -13.38 -6.67 -10.42
C GLY A 89 -14.13 -7.20 -9.19
N SER A 90 -13.43 -7.46 -8.08
CA SER A 90 -14.05 -7.93 -6.84
C SER A 90 -14.71 -6.77 -6.10
N ILE A 91 -15.85 -7.03 -5.45
CA ILE A 91 -16.56 -6.03 -4.67
C ILE A 91 -16.16 -6.12 -3.20
N TRP A 92 -15.61 -5.01 -2.73
CA TRP A 92 -15.20 -4.79 -1.36
C TRP A 92 -16.28 -4.03 -0.60
N HIS A 93 -16.54 -4.44 0.64
CA HIS A 93 -17.44 -3.76 1.56
C HIS A 93 -16.63 -3.13 2.68
N VAL A 94 -16.81 -1.83 2.88
CA VAL A 94 -16.18 -1.05 3.94
C VAL A 94 -17.25 -0.78 5.01
N GLY A 95 -17.06 -1.32 6.20
CA GLY A 95 -18.02 -1.17 7.31
C GLY A 95 -18.04 0.23 7.91
N GLU A 96 -16.87 0.86 8.01
CA GLU A 96 -16.66 2.18 8.63
C GLU A 96 -15.59 2.97 7.89
N ASP A 97 -15.68 4.30 7.92
CA ASP A 97 -14.67 5.18 7.34
C ASP A 97 -13.30 4.94 7.99
N GLY A 98 -12.26 4.83 7.17
CA GLY A 98 -10.89 4.65 7.64
C GLY A 98 -10.50 3.21 8.00
N LEU A 99 -11.44 2.25 7.98
CA LEU A 99 -11.15 0.83 8.09
C LEU A 99 -10.96 0.20 6.70
N MET A 100 -10.12 -0.84 6.60
CA MET A 100 -9.98 -1.56 5.33
C MET A 100 -11.28 -2.28 4.99
N GLY A 101 -11.61 -2.31 3.71
CA GLY A 101 -12.72 -3.11 3.23
C GLY A 101 -12.41 -4.60 3.32
N GLU A 102 -13.44 -5.41 3.11
CA GLU A 102 -13.34 -6.86 2.94
C GLU A 102 -13.98 -7.26 1.61
N VAL A 103 -13.36 -8.18 0.87
CA VAL A 103 -14.01 -8.78 -0.30
C VAL A 103 -15.24 -9.57 0.18
N LYS A 104 -16.42 -9.18 -0.28
CA LYS A 104 -17.68 -9.90 -0.01
C LYS A 104 -18.29 -10.51 -1.27
N GLU A 105 -17.93 -10.00 -2.44
CA GLU A 105 -18.40 -10.51 -3.72
C GLU A 105 -17.15 -10.68 -4.60
N PRO A 106 -16.48 -11.84 -4.57
CA PRO A 106 -15.24 -12.06 -5.32
C PRO A 106 -15.52 -12.04 -6.82
N VAL A 107 -14.56 -11.55 -7.62
CA VAL A 107 -14.68 -11.58 -9.09
C VAL A 107 -14.81 -13.01 -9.63
N LEU A 108 -14.24 -13.98 -8.92
CA LEU A 108 -14.41 -15.41 -9.14
C LEU A 108 -15.24 -15.99 -7.98
N ASP A 109 -16.55 -16.06 -8.18
CA ASP A 109 -17.50 -16.79 -7.34
C ASP A 109 -17.46 -18.31 -7.55
N ASP A 110 -16.88 -18.76 -8.67
CA ASP A 110 -16.62 -20.15 -9.01
C ASP A 110 -15.23 -20.30 -9.65
N LEU A 111 -14.41 -21.19 -9.11
CA LEU A 111 -13.08 -21.48 -9.62
C LEU A 111 -13.10 -22.04 -11.05
N SER A 112 -14.19 -22.66 -11.49
CA SER A 112 -14.31 -23.14 -12.88
C SER A 112 -14.24 -22.01 -13.92
N LYS A 113 -14.36 -20.75 -13.49
CA LYS A 113 -14.29 -19.56 -14.35
C LYS A 113 -12.85 -19.06 -14.56
N ILE A 114 -11.86 -19.63 -13.87
CA ILE A 114 -10.45 -19.19 -13.91
C ILE A 114 -9.88 -19.15 -15.34
N ASP A 115 -10.18 -20.16 -16.17
CA ASP A 115 -9.66 -20.25 -17.53
C ASP A 115 -10.17 -19.15 -18.47
N LYS A 116 -11.26 -18.47 -18.08
CA LYS A 116 -11.86 -17.35 -18.82
C LYS A 116 -11.53 -16.00 -18.19
N PHE A 117 -10.85 -16.01 -17.04
CA PHE A 117 -10.50 -14.80 -16.32
C PHE A 117 -9.17 -14.26 -16.80
N SER A 118 -9.14 -12.98 -17.15
CA SER A 118 -7.90 -12.28 -17.50
C SER A 118 -7.51 -11.33 -16.36
N PRO A 119 -6.26 -11.38 -15.86
CA PRO A 119 -5.74 -10.37 -14.95
C PRO A 119 -5.85 -8.95 -15.54
N PRO A 120 -5.93 -7.90 -14.70
CA PRO A 120 -6.05 -6.51 -15.15
C PRO A 120 -4.71 -5.94 -15.64
N GLY A 121 -4.22 -6.42 -16.79
CA GLY A 121 -2.94 -6.02 -17.37
C GLY A 121 -2.85 -4.51 -17.65
N GLU A 122 -3.98 -3.88 -17.99
CA GLU A 122 -4.09 -2.43 -18.22
C GLU A 122 -3.67 -1.57 -17.01
N TYR A 123 -3.75 -2.15 -15.80
CA TYR A 123 -3.29 -1.48 -14.58
C TYR A 123 -1.78 -1.21 -14.64
N LEU A 124 -1.00 -2.14 -15.21
CA LEU A 124 0.45 -1.98 -15.35
C LEU A 124 0.78 -0.91 -16.40
N GLU A 125 0.05 -0.89 -17.51
CA GLU A 125 0.23 0.09 -18.60
C GLU A 125 -0.06 1.52 -18.15
N THR A 126 -1.02 1.70 -17.25
CA THR A 126 -1.45 3.00 -16.72
C THR A 126 -0.68 3.42 -15.47
N THR A 127 0.17 2.56 -14.90
CA THR A 127 0.99 2.88 -13.73
C THR A 127 2.16 3.80 -14.11
N ASP A 128 2.27 4.96 -13.46
CA ASP A 128 3.36 5.92 -13.67
C ASP A 128 4.45 5.74 -12.62
N LEU A 129 5.57 5.10 -13.03
CA LEU A 129 6.74 4.84 -12.19
C LEU A 129 7.84 5.90 -12.31
N SER A 130 7.59 7.01 -13.02
CA SER A 130 8.63 8.00 -13.36
C SER A 130 9.33 8.62 -12.13
N GLU A 131 8.67 8.63 -10.98
CA GLU A 131 9.21 9.20 -9.74
C GLU A 131 9.94 8.20 -8.85
N VAL A 132 9.85 6.90 -9.11
CA VAL A 132 10.33 5.83 -8.22
C VAL A 132 11.83 5.96 -7.99
N ASN A 133 12.62 6.02 -9.07
CA ASN A 133 14.07 6.06 -8.97
C ASN A 133 14.58 7.33 -8.27
N ARG A 134 13.91 8.46 -8.46
CA ARG A 134 14.23 9.72 -7.77
C ARG A 134 13.90 9.63 -6.29
N SER A 135 12.70 9.17 -5.94
CA SER A 135 12.27 8.93 -4.55
C SER A 135 13.22 7.99 -3.80
N CYS A 136 13.69 6.94 -4.48
CA CYS A 136 14.65 5.99 -3.94
C CYS A 136 16.03 6.60 -3.69
N ARG A 137 16.46 7.59 -4.49
CA ARG A 137 17.74 8.29 -4.28
C ARG A 137 17.68 9.34 -3.18
N GLU A 138 16.54 10.00 -3.01
CA GLU A 138 16.37 11.12 -2.07
C GLU A 138 16.11 10.69 -0.62
N SER A 139 15.69 9.44 -0.40
CA SER A 139 15.41 8.89 0.93
C SER A 139 16.66 8.28 1.57
N ASP A 140 16.66 8.13 2.89
CA ASP A 140 17.60 7.27 3.63
C ASP A 140 16.92 5.99 4.18
N LYS A 141 15.62 5.84 3.92
CA LYS A 141 14.84 4.67 4.29
C LYS A 141 14.94 3.58 3.21
N PHE A 142 14.65 2.35 3.60
CA PHE A 142 14.47 1.27 2.65
C PHE A 142 13.13 1.44 1.94
N MET A 143 13.16 1.69 0.62
CA MET A 143 11.95 1.93 -0.15
C MET A 143 11.35 0.60 -0.61
N LEU A 144 10.24 0.21 0.00
CA LEU A 144 9.48 -0.99 -0.34
C LEU A 144 8.30 -0.61 -1.24
N SER A 145 8.01 -1.42 -2.26
CA SER A 145 6.81 -1.20 -3.07
C SER A 145 5.57 -1.27 -2.17
N GLY A 146 4.77 -0.20 -2.17
CA GLY A 146 3.46 -0.19 -1.50
C GLY A 146 2.40 -0.97 -2.27
N ILE A 147 2.73 -1.45 -3.49
CA ILE A 147 1.78 -2.09 -4.39
C ILE A 147 1.59 -3.56 -4.01
N CYS A 148 0.35 -3.93 -3.70
CA CYS A 148 -0.15 -5.31 -3.69
C CYS A 148 -0.78 -5.71 -5.03
N ALA A 149 -0.49 -5.02 -6.15
CA ALA A 149 -0.76 -5.58 -7.47
C ALA A 149 0.13 -6.81 -7.65
N ARG A 150 -0.46 -7.97 -7.37
CA ARG A 150 0.08 -9.29 -7.71
C ARG A 150 -0.64 -9.71 -9.00
N PRO A 151 -0.21 -9.26 -10.19
CA PRO A 151 -0.74 -9.81 -11.44
C PRO A 151 -0.61 -11.34 -11.45
#